data_AF-A0A957UBI6-F1
#
_entry.id   AF-A0A957UBI6-F1
#
_cell.length_a   1.000
_cell.length_b   1.000
_cell.length_c   1.000
_cell.angle_alpha   90.00
_cell.angle_beta   90.00
_cell.angle_gamma   90.00
#
_symmetry.space_group_name_H-M   'P 1'
#
loop_
_entity.id
_entity.type
_entity.pdbx_description
1 polymer ?
#
loop_
_entity_poly.entity_id
_entity_poly.type
_entity_poly.pdbx_seq_one_letter_code
_entity_poly.pdbx_strand_id
1 'polypeptide(L)'
;QEILAEAQSRVAAIKERYPKARVYGETEAGGLGVIMVLPDDPEVLDLPANPQVPLLVNTWQKVVQPATMGLTGLSILVTGVAAVIARRNHMQELKLLHKEEAKADESK
;
A
#
# COMPACT_ATOMS: atom_id res chain seq x y z
N GLN A 1 9.54 14.98 15.61
CA GLN A 1 10.33 14.77 16.84
C GLN A 1 9.91 15.73 17.96
N GLU A 2 9.52 16.97 17.63
CA GLU A 2 9.02 17.96 18.60
C GLU A 2 7.92 17.42 19.55
N ILE A 3 6.91 16.73 19.02
CA ILE A 3 5.82 16.14 19.83
C ILE A 3 6.32 15.10 20.85
N LEU A 4 7.35 14.32 20.50
CA LEU A 4 7.92 13.33 21.41
C LEU A 4 8.67 14.01 22.55
N ALA A 5 9.46 15.03 22.22
CA ALA A 5 10.17 15.83 23.23
C ALA A 5 9.19 16.51 24.18
N GLU A 6 8.07 17.05 23.66
CA GLU A 6 7.02 17.62 24.50
C GLU A 6 6.34 16.56 25.39
N ALA A 7 6.03 15.38 24.84
CA ALA A 7 5.45 14.29 25.62
C ALA A 7 6.37 13.84 26.76
N GLN A 8 7.68 13.71 26.50
CA GLN A 8 8.68 13.38 27.51
C GLN A 8 8.80 14.48 28.58
N SER A 9 8.75 15.75 28.17
CA SER A 9 8.74 16.89 29.10
C SER A 9 7.51 16.85 30.00
N ARG A 10 6.32 16.57 29.46
CA ARG A 10 5.09 16.42 30.23
C ARG A 10 5.16 15.25 31.20
N VAL A 11 5.69 14.09 30.78
CA VAL A 11 5.92 12.94 31.66
C VAL A 11 6.82 13.34 32.83
N ALA A 12 7.93 14.05 32.57
CA ALA A 12 8.84 14.51 33.61
C ALA A 12 8.14 15.45 34.61
N ALA A 13 7.29 16.36 34.12
CA ALA A 13 6.55 17.32 34.94
C ALA A 13 5.51 16.66 35.87
N ILE A 14 4.89 15.56 35.45
CA ILE A 14 3.84 14.89 36.24
C ILE A 14 4.37 13.73 37.09
N LYS A 15 5.65 13.36 36.93
CA LYS A 15 6.25 12.15 37.52
C LYS A 15 6.28 12.16 39.05
N GLU A 16 6.35 13.34 39.65
CA GLU A 16 6.28 13.51 41.10
C GLU A 16 4.92 13.07 41.67
N ARG A 17 3.83 13.35 40.95
CA ARG A 17 2.47 12.96 41.33
C ARG A 17 2.10 11.56 40.82
N TYR A 18 2.66 11.17 39.68
CA TYR A 18 2.39 9.91 39.00
C TYR A 18 3.70 9.19 38.69
N PRO A 19 4.24 8.39 39.64
CA PRO A 19 5.58 7.80 39.52
C PRO A 19 5.76 6.89 38.30
N LYS A 20 4.66 6.28 37.85
CA LYS A 20 4.61 5.35 36.71
C LYS A 20 4.35 6.03 35.37
N ALA A 21 4.26 7.36 35.35
CA ALA A 21 3.96 8.10 34.14
C ALA A 21 4.99 7.81 33.03
N ARG A 22 4.48 7.58 31.82
CA ARG A 22 5.27 7.21 30.64
C ARG A 22 4.67 7.74 29.35
N VAL A 23 5.50 7.77 28.32
CA VAL A 23 5.05 8.00 26.94
C VAL A 23 4.63 6.65 26.36
N TYR A 24 3.51 6.63 25.63
CA TYR A 24 2.97 5.45 24.95
C TYR A 24 2.67 5.79 23.49
N GLY A 25 3.04 4.90 22.57
CA GLY A 25 2.82 5.02 21.13
C GLY A 25 4.05 5.43 20.31
N GLU A 26 5.22 5.58 20.96
CA GLU A 26 6.50 5.86 20.28
C GLU A 26 7.03 4.62 19.56
N THR A 27 7.00 3.46 20.24
CA THR A 27 7.63 2.21 19.76
C THR A 27 6.62 1.08 19.55
N GLU A 28 5.46 1.22 20.17
CA GLU A 28 4.36 0.28 20.22
C GLU A 28 3.83 0.00 18.81
N ALA A 29 3.78 -1.28 18.43
CA ALA A 29 3.44 -1.74 17.08
C ALA A 29 4.25 -1.10 15.93
N GLY A 30 5.47 -0.61 16.20
CA GLY A 30 6.29 0.11 15.21
C GLY A 30 5.98 1.61 15.12
N GLY A 31 5.28 2.15 16.11
CA GLY A 31 4.84 3.54 16.21
C GLY A 31 3.35 3.67 15.86
N LEU A 32 2.54 4.13 16.81
CA LEU A 32 1.09 4.23 16.65
C LEU A 32 0.65 5.45 15.82
N GLY A 33 1.56 6.35 15.47
CA GLY A 33 1.26 7.63 14.81
C GLY A 33 0.58 8.65 15.73
N VAL A 34 0.24 8.26 16.96
CA VAL A 34 -0.28 9.09 18.03
C VAL A 34 0.54 8.79 19.28
N ILE A 35 0.97 9.84 19.96
CA ILE A 35 1.72 9.75 21.23
C ILE A 35 0.80 10.16 22.37
N MET A 36 0.76 9.34 23.42
CA MET A 36 -0.01 9.58 24.62
C MET A 36 0.90 9.68 25.83
N VAL A 37 0.54 10.55 26.78
CA VAL A 37 1.18 10.64 28.10
C VAL A 37 0.27 9.93 29.09
N LEU A 38 0.72 8.76 29.56
CA LEU A 38 -0.04 7.95 30.50
C LEU A 38 0.39 8.28 31.93
N PRO A 39 -0.54 8.44 32.89
CA PRO A 39 -0.22 8.60 34.30
C PRO A 39 0.18 7.29 35.00
N ASP A 40 -0.12 6.13 34.41
CA ASP A 40 0.14 4.81 34.99
C ASP A 40 0.58 3.81 33.90
N ASP A 41 0.79 2.55 34.29
CA ASP A 41 0.99 1.42 33.39
C ASP A 41 -0.15 1.31 32.36
N PRO A 42 0.14 0.99 31.08
CA PRO A 42 -0.87 0.86 30.03
C PRO A 42 -2.03 -0.07 30.43
N GLU A 43 -1.74 -1.17 31.11
CA GLU A 43 -2.72 -2.18 31.52
C GLU A 43 -3.76 -1.64 32.52
N VAL A 44 -3.41 -0.62 33.32
CA VAL A 44 -4.33 0.04 34.25
C VAL A 44 -5.39 0.86 33.49
N LEU A 45 -5.07 1.26 32.26
CA LEU A 45 -5.92 2.05 31.37
C LEU A 45 -6.53 1.20 30.25
N ASP A 46 -6.54 -0.13 30.40
CA ASP A 46 -6.98 -1.10 29.39
C ASP A 46 -6.22 -0.96 28.04
N LEU A 47 -4.98 -0.48 28.09
CA LEU A 47 -4.08 -0.39 26.94
C LEU A 47 -3.12 -1.58 26.94
N PRO A 48 -2.81 -2.16 25.76
CA PRO A 48 -1.86 -3.26 25.67
C PRO A 48 -0.43 -2.75 25.93
N ALA A 49 0.33 -3.36 26.85
CA ALA A 49 1.72 -2.97 27.08
C ALA A 49 2.64 -3.20 25.88
N ASN A 50 2.36 -4.23 25.08
CA ASN A 50 3.15 -4.53 23.88
C ASN A 50 2.22 -4.94 22.72
N PRO A 51 1.60 -3.97 22.03
CA PRO A 51 0.81 -4.27 20.85
C PRO A 51 1.76 -4.70 19.73
N GLN A 52 1.53 -5.89 19.20
CA GLN A 52 2.27 -6.40 18.05
C GLN A 52 1.38 -6.38 16.81
N VAL A 53 1.97 -6.03 15.67
CA VAL A 53 1.30 -6.19 14.38
C VAL A 53 1.13 -7.69 14.13
N PRO A 54 -0.09 -8.18 13.86
CA PRO A 54 -0.31 -9.60 13.60
C PRO A 54 0.55 -10.08 12.42
N LEU A 55 1.14 -11.27 12.55
CA LEU A 55 2.02 -11.85 11.54
C LEU A 55 1.34 -11.92 10.16
N LEU A 56 0.03 -12.23 10.14
CA LEU A 56 -0.76 -12.29 8.91
C LEU A 56 -0.79 -10.95 8.16
N VAL A 57 -0.97 -9.84 8.89
CA VAL A 57 -1.00 -8.49 8.30
C VAL A 57 0.37 -8.15 7.73
N ASN A 58 1.43 -8.47 8.46
CA ASN A 58 2.81 -8.23 8.03
C ASN A 58 3.15 -9.04 6.75
N THR A 59 2.77 -10.32 6.69
CA THR A 59 2.99 -11.17 5.50
C THR A 59 2.17 -10.67 4.31
N TRP A 60 0.91 -10.29 4.53
CA TRP A 60 0.06 -9.74 3.47
C TRP A 60 0.68 -8.49 2.85
N GLN A 61 1.09 -7.52 3.67
CA GLN A 61 1.65 -6.24 3.20
C GLN A 61 3.03 -6.38 2.58
N LYS A 62 3.91 -7.24 3.13
CA LYS A 62 5.31 -7.33 2.68
C LYS A 62 5.54 -8.31 1.54
N VAL A 63 4.67 -9.31 1.38
CA VAL A 63 4.90 -10.39 0.40
C VAL A 63 3.77 -10.45 -0.62
N VAL A 64 2.53 -10.59 -0.16
CA VAL A 64 1.40 -10.85 -1.05
C VAL A 64 1.07 -9.61 -1.90
N GLN A 65 0.96 -8.44 -1.28
CA GLN A 65 0.59 -7.22 -1.98
C GLN A 65 1.62 -6.81 -3.07
N PRO A 66 2.95 -6.79 -2.82
CA PRO A 66 3.91 -6.51 -3.87
C PRO A 66 3.91 -7.55 -5.01
N ALA A 67 3.76 -8.84 -4.68
CA ALA A 67 3.71 -9.90 -5.68
C ALA A 67 2.49 -9.76 -6.60
N THR A 68 1.31 -9.51 -6.03
CA THR A 68 0.07 -9.30 -6.81
C THR A 68 0.15 -8.08 -7.71
N MET A 69 0.77 -6.99 -7.24
CA MET A 69 0.99 -5.79 -8.06
C MET A 69 1.91 -6.07 -9.24
N GLY A 70 2.99 -6.84 -9.02
CA GLY A 70 3.87 -7.29 -10.09
C GLY A 70 3.16 -8.14 -11.15
N LEU A 71 2.36 -9.11 -10.72
CA LEU A 71 1.58 -9.96 -11.62
C LEU A 71 0.54 -9.17 -12.41
N THR A 72 -0.13 -8.21 -11.76
CA THR A 72 -1.11 -7.33 -12.42
C THR A 72 -0.44 -6.46 -13.47
N GLY A 73 0.70 -5.86 -13.14
CA GLY A 73 1.50 -5.07 -14.10
C GLY A 73 1.94 -5.90 -15.30
N LEU A 74 2.45 -7.11 -15.07
CA LEU A 74 2.83 -8.02 -16.14
C LEU A 74 1.64 -8.38 -17.04
N SER A 75 0.48 -8.66 -16.44
CA SER A 75 -0.74 -9.01 -17.18
C SER A 75 -1.20 -7.87 -18.10
N ILE A 76 -1.14 -6.62 -17.61
CA ILE A 76 -1.45 -5.43 -18.40
C ILE A 76 -0.46 -5.27 -19.56
N LEU A 77 0.84 -5.46 -19.33
CA LEU A 77 1.86 -5.37 -20.37
C LEU A 77 1.65 -6.42 -21.46
N VAL A 78 1.47 -7.68 -21.07
CA VAL A 78 1.24 -8.80 -22.01
C VAL A 78 -0.02 -8.54 -22.85
N THR A 79 -1.10 -8.16 -22.20
CA THR A 79 -2.38 -7.88 -22.88
C THR A 79 -2.26 -6.67 -23.80
N GLY A 80 -1.57 -5.61 -23.37
CA GLY A 80 -1.32 -4.42 -24.18
C GLY A 80 -0.53 -4.72 -25.44
N VAL A 81 0.54 -5.51 -25.34
CA VAL A 81 1.34 -5.95 -26.48
C VAL A 81 0.49 -6.79 -27.45
N ALA A 82 -0.27 -7.76 -26.93
CA ALA A 82 -1.16 -8.57 -27.75
C ALA A 82 -2.22 -7.73 -28.47
N ALA A 83 -2.81 -6.74 -27.80
CA ALA A 83 -3.78 -5.83 -28.40
C ALA A 83 -3.18 -4.97 -29.53
N VAL A 84 -1.94 -4.50 -29.38
CA VAL A 84 -1.23 -3.75 -30.44
C VAL A 84 -1.00 -4.64 -31.66
N ILE A 85 -0.55 -5.88 -31.46
CA ILE A 85 -0.32 -6.83 -32.56
C ILE A 85 -1.66 -7.14 -33.26
N ALA A 86 -2.71 -7.47 -32.50
CA ALA A 86 -4.03 -7.77 -33.04
C ALA A 86 -4.58 -6.59 -33.86
N ARG A 87 -4.45 -5.36 -33.35
CA ARG A 87 -4.86 -4.14 -34.07
C ARG A 87 -4.10 -3.97 -35.39
N ARG A 88 -2.80 -4.26 -35.41
CA ARG A 88 -2.00 -4.17 -36.64
C ARG A 88 -2.45 -5.19 -37.68
N ASN A 89 -2.70 -6.43 -37.26
CA ASN A 89 -3.14 -7.50 -38.16
C ASN A 89 -4.52 -7.16 -38.77
N HIS A 90 -5.47 -6.74 -37.94
CA HIS A 90 -6.81 -6.34 -38.40
C HIS A 90 -6.78 -5.22 -39.46
N MET A 91 -5.93 -4.20 -39.25
CA MET A 91 -5.77 -3.12 -40.23
C MET A 91 -5.13 -3.58 -41.55
N GLN A 92 -4.33 -4.64 -41.54
CA GLN A 92 -3.79 -5.22 -42.77
C GLN A 92 -4.85 -6.00 -43.53
N GLU A 93 -5.66 -6.81 -42.84
CA GLU A 93 -6.80 -7.53 -43.43
C GLU A 93 -7.77 -6.56 -44.13
N LEU A 94 -8.16 -5.47 -43.47
CA LEU A 94 -9.02 -4.44 -44.06
C LEU A 94 -8.40 -3.83 -45.34
N LYS A 95 -7.09 -3.60 -45.36
CA LYS A 95 -6.40 -3.07 -46.55
C LYS A 95 -6.39 -4.08 -47.70
N LEU A 96 -6.35 -5.38 -47.41
CA LEU A 96 -6.41 -6.42 -48.42
C LEU A 96 -7.81 -6.50 -49.03
N LEU A 97 -8.85 -6.51 -48.18
CA LEU A 97 -10.25 -6.51 -48.63
C LEU A 97 -10.57 -5.31 -49.53
N HIS A 98 -10.21 -4.09 -49.12
CA HIS A 98 -10.42 -2.90 -49.96
C HIS A 98 -9.69 -2.97 -51.31
N LYS A 99 -8.51 -3.61 -51.37
CA LYS A 99 -7.78 -3.81 -52.64
C LYS A 99 -8.47 -4.83 -53.54
N GLU A 100 -9.04 -5.88 -52.96
CA GLU A 100 -9.81 -6.88 -53.70
C GLU A 100 -11.10 -6.29 -54.26
N GLU A 101 -11.82 -5.50 -53.46
CA GLU A 101 -13.02 -4.78 -53.90
C GLU A 101 -12.71 -3.81 -55.04
N ALA A 102 -11.64 -3.01 -54.93
CA ALA A 102 -11.24 -2.07 -55.98
C ALA A 102 -10.91 -2.78 -57.31
N LYS A 103 -10.20 -3.92 -57.26
CA LYS A 103 -9.89 -4.72 -58.46
C LYS A 103 -11.13 -5.32 -59.10
N ALA A 104 -12.11 -5.74 -58.30
CA ALA A 104 -13.36 -6.32 -58.79
C ALA A 104 -14.26 -5.27 -59.45
N ASP A 105 -14.18 -4.01 -59.02
CA ASP A 105 -14.89 -2.88 -59.62
C ASP A 105 -14.24 -2.44 -60.95
N GLU A 106 -12.90 -2.41 -61.02
CA GLU A 106 -12.16 -2.11 -62.27
C GLU A 106 -12.35 -3.18 -63.37
N SER A 107 -12.74 -4.41 -63.02
CA SER A 107 -12.94 -5.50 -63.99
C SER A 107 -14.38 -5.64 -64.51
N LYS A 108 -15.30 -4.78 -64.08
CA LYS A 108 -16.70 -4.74 -64.54
C LYS A 108 -16.91 -3.65 -65.58
#